data_AF-B5DVF3-F1
#
_entry.id   AF-B5DVF3-F1
#
_cell.length_a   1.000
_cell.length_b   1.000
_cell.length_c   1.000
_cell.angle_alpha   90.00
_cell.angle_beta   90.00
_cell.angle_gamma   90.00
#
_symmetry.space_group_name_H-M   'P 1'
#
loop_
_entity.id
_entity.type
_entity.pdbx_description
1 polymer ?
#
loop_
_entity_poly.entity_id
_entity_poly.type
_entity_poly.pdbx_seq_one_letter_code
_entity_poly.pdbx_strand_id
1 'polypeptide(L)'
;MYHLKSLARQGAMRQQELTTLVKALPTAALQARGYATEHQIPDRLKDVPTAKDPRFFDMVEYFFHRGCQLRDPTLQSFSKLLEKNPDIVDKVRVVKGDLLEPDLGLSANDINTLASNVEIVFHCAANVRFDQPLRPMVMMNVVGTLKVLRLAEKMSNLQSLVHVSTSYCQCNESVLEERAYPAPQNPFSIIEMVETMDDAALAEITPKLLNGLPNTYAYSKALSEDLICRYNTKLPVIITRPSIVTAAISEPLPGWIEGVTGPTGLMIGAARGVIRSMHCNPLYSSTVIPVDKAINGLILCGYQRAKASSQEKAPSKRNEVQFCNLCISKKALTSWGDSIETGRRFFYETPLSFSLWYPGGSIKKNYYHHLFCVIFFHYLPAYFIDFLMLISGQKPFLVNVQRKVSMGLKLLQYYTTKDWEFQNEKFQEMSSQLNAIDEEMFDTSVGQLNWETYISTYIMGMRTYILRESPSTLPYARKVLRRLYILDCVSKVLFFTLTFWFLWTHMDGFVESGNAFIRSSLSSIYHERNNTIHA
;
A
#
# COMPACT_ATOMS: atom_id res chain seq x y z
N MET A 1 -8.34 -28.77 -21.03
CA MET A 1 -9.68 -28.47 -21.59
C MET A 1 -10.72 -29.00 -20.61
N TYR A 2 -11.74 -28.20 -20.26
CA TYR A 2 -12.76 -28.38 -19.20
C TYR A 2 -12.21 -28.25 -17.76
N HIS A 3 -12.69 -27.40 -16.83
CA HIS A 3 -13.91 -26.59 -16.72
C HIS A 3 -13.62 -25.27 -15.96
N LEU A 4 -13.65 -24.14 -16.67
CA LEU A 4 -13.51 -22.77 -16.10
C LEU A 4 -14.89 -22.06 -16.02
N LYS A 5 -15.95 -22.78 -15.64
CA LYS A 5 -17.34 -22.28 -15.75
C LYS A 5 -18.25 -22.42 -14.51
N SER A 6 -17.79 -22.80 -13.31
CA SER A 6 -18.71 -22.99 -12.17
C SER A 6 -18.46 -22.18 -10.88
N LEU A 7 -17.56 -21.20 -10.85
CA LEU A 7 -17.43 -20.30 -9.67
C LEU A 7 -17.87 -18.84 -9.94
N ALA A 8 -18.63 -18.62 -11.01
CA ALA A 8 -19.34 -17.36 -11.25
C ALA A 8 -20.78 -17.43 -10.72
N ARG A 9 -20.99 -17.79 -9.44
CA ARG A 9 -22.27 -17.63 -8.74
C ARG A 9 -22.06 -17.61 -7.23
N GLN A 10 -21.57 -16.48 -6.74
CA GLN A 10 -22.11 -15.75 -5.56
C GLN A 10 -21.17 -14.57 -5.27
N GLY A 11 -21.70 -13.35 -5.33
CA GLY A 11 -21.04 -12.15 -4.80
C GLY A 11 -20.18 -11.30 -5.75
N ALA A 12 -20.45 -11.25 -7.07
CA ALA A 12 -19.79 -10.28 -7.95
C ALA A 12 -20.73 -9.10 -8.27
N MET A 13 -20.38 -7.91 -7.75
CA MET A 13 -20.87 -6.62 -8.27
C MET A 13 -20.68 -6.60 -9.80
N ARG A 14 -21.76 -6.34 -10.54
CA ARG A 14 -21.75 -6.41 -12.01
C ARG A 14 -20.81 -5.35 -12.59
N GLN A 15 -19.91 -5.78 -13.46
CA GLN A 15 -19.06 -4.97 -14.34
C GLN A 15 -19.85 -3.95 -15.17
N GLN A 16 -21.17 -4.15 -15.34
CA GLN A 16 -22.11 -3.18 -15.93
C GLN A 16 -22.27 -1.89 -15.09
N GLU A 17 -22.22 -1.93 -13.75
CA GLU A 17 -22.39 -0.72 -12.93
C GLU A 17 -21.17 0.22 -13.01
N LEU A 18 -19.96 -0.33 -13.13
CA LEU A 18 -18.73 0.43 -13.41
C LEU A 18 -18.75 1.03 -14.82
N THR A 19 -19.26 0.29 -15.80
CA THR A 19 -19.39 0.77 -17.18
C THR A 19 -20.44 1.87 -17.31
N THR A 20 -21.46 1.87 -16.43
CA THR A 20 -22.51 2.92 -16.39
C THR A 20 -22.00 4.19 -15.72
N LEU A 21 -21.16 4.07 -14.67
CA LEU A 21 -20.44 5.21 -14.06
C LEU A 21 -19.46 5.89 -15.03
N VAL A 22 -18.82 5.11 -15.91
CA VAL A 22 -17.94 5.64 -16.97
C VAL A 22 -18.73 6.31 -18.10
N LYS A 23 -19.97 5.88 -18.37
CA LYS A 23 -20.85 6.46 -19.40
C LYS A 23 -21.53 7.77 -18.98
N ALA A 24 -21.54 8.12 -17.70
CA ALA A 24 -22.15 9.36 -17.19
C ALA A 24 -21.19 10.57 -17.22
N LEU A 25 -20.00 10.44 -17.80
CA LEU A 25 -19.06 11.55 -17.98
C LEU A 25 -19.48 12.44 -19.17
N PRO A 26 -19.44 13.78 -19.04
CA PRO A 26 -19.70 14.66 -20.17
C PRO A 26 -18.68 14.41 -21.29
N THR A 27 -19.17 14.53 -22.52
CA THR A 27 -18.58 14.19 -23.83
C THR A 27 -17.19 14.79 -24.13
N ALA A 28 -16.63 15.59 -23.22
CA ALA A 28 -15.30 16.20 -23.34
C ALA A 28 -14.14 15.21 -23.17
N ALA A 29 -14.36 14.02 -22.59
CA ALA A 29 -13.32 12.99 -22.43
C ALA A 29 -13.04 12.17 -23.71
N LEU A 30 -13.82 12.35 -24.78
CA LEU A 30 -13.67 11.61 -26.04
C LEU A 30 -12.61 12.20 -26.98
N GLN A 31 -12.10 13.41 -26.74
CA GLN A 31 -11.16 14.10 -27.64
C GLN A 31 -9.67 13.82 -27.36
N ALA A 32 -9.30 13.01 -26.35
CA ALA A 32 -7.91 12.65 -26.07
C ALA A 32 -7.42 11.38 -26.80
N ARG A 33 -7.89 11.13 -28.03
CA ARG A 33 -7.49 9.97 -28.88
C ARG A 33 -6.27 10.25 -29.78
N GLY A 34 -5.40 11.19 -29.43
CA GLY A 34 -4.35 11.68 -30.33
C GLY A 34 -3.00 10.93 -30.36
N TYR A 35 -2.78 9.89 -29.54
CA TYR A 35 -1.47 9.20 -29.45
C TYR A 35 -1.55 7.67 -29.61
N ALA A 36 -2.65 7.13 -30.15
CA ALA A 36 -3.06 5.74 -29.96
C ALA A 36 -2.82 4.79 -31.14
N THR A 37 -1.76 4.93 -31.94
CA THR A 37 -1.63 4.14 -33.20
C THR A 37 -0.31 3.39 -33.46
N GLU A 38 0.73 3.46 -32.62
CA GLU A 38 2.04 2.94 -33.08
C GLU A 38 2.44 1.54 -32.59
N HIS A 39 1.95 1.02 -31.46
CA HIS A 39 2.37 -0.32 -31.01
C HIS A 39 1.59 -1.43 -31.73
N GLN A 40 2.20 -1.97 -32.78
CA GLN A 40 1.67 -3.07 -33.58
C GLN A 40 2.14 -4.42 -33.03
N ILE A 41 1.22 -5.37 -32.93
CA ILE A 41 1.56 -6.77 -32.67
C ILE A 41 2.28 -7.28 -33.93
N PRO A 42 3.49 -7.87 -33.83
CA PRO A 42 4.19 -8.48 -34.96
C PRO A 42 3.28 -9.42 -35.74
N ASP A 43 3.38 -9.42 -37.07
CA ASP A 43 2.50 -10.21 -37.93
C ASP A 43 2.48 -11.70 -37.56
N ARG A 44 3.64 -12.24 -37.16
CA ARG A 44 3.79 -13.65 -36.72
C ARG A 44 2.95 -14.02 -35.49
N LEU A 45 2.50 -13.04 -34.71
CA LEU A 45 1.75 -13.25 -33.47
C LEU A 45 0.25 -12.98 -33.62
N LYS A 46 -0.21 -12.49 -34.78
CA LYS A 46 -1.61 -12.07 -34.96
C LYS A 46 -2.60 -13.22 -34.86
N ASP A 47 -2.18 -14.44 -35.18
CA ASP A 47 -3.01 -15.66 -35.15
C ASP A 47 -2.97 -16.38 -33.79
N VAL A 48 -2.13 -15.94 -32.84
CA VAL A 48 -2.02 -16.53 -31.50
C VAL A 48 -3.37 -16.62 -30.76
N PRO A 49 -4.30 -15.65 -30.84
CA PRO A 49 -5.60 -15.72 -30.17
C PRO A 49 -6.53 -16.81 -30.70
N THR A 50 -6.36 -17.19 -31.96
CA THR A 50 -7.22 -18.13 -32.68
C THR A 50 -6.52 -19.47 -32.95
N ALA A 51 -5.22 -19.57 -32.65
CA ALA A 51 -4.46 -20.79 -32.74
C ALA A 51 -5.01 -21.87 -31.81
N LYS A 52 -5.13 -23.10 -32.33
CA LYS A 52 -5.65 -24.25 -31.57
C LYS A 52 -4.69 -24.71 -30.47
N ASP A 53 -3.38 -24.49 -30.66
CA ASP A 53 -2.30 -24.79 -29.70
C ASP A 53 -1.07 -23.90 -29.96
N PRO A 54 -1.11 -22.61 -29.56
CA PRO A 54 0.00 -21.69 -29.77
C PRO A 54 1.21 -22.05 -28.88
N ARG A 55 2.44 -21.85 -29.38
CA ARG A 55 3.66 -22.03 -28.57
C ARG A 55 3.61 -21.07 -27.38
N PHE A 56 4.03 -21.54 -26.20
CA PHE A 56 3.98 -20.76 -24.97
C PHE A 56 4.67 -19.38 -25.09
N PHE A 57 5.85 -19.32 -25.71
CA PHE A 57 6.56 -18.05 -25.91
C PHE A 57 5.84 -17.10 -26.87
N ASP A 58 5.17 -17.62 -27.92
CA ASP A 58 4.34 -16.80 -28.80
C ASP A 58 3.11 -16.27 -28.05
N MET A 59 2.52 -17.03 -27.12
CA MET A 59 1.46 -16.55 -26.24
C MET A 59 1.95 -15.42 -25.33
N VAL A 60 3.07 -15.62 -24.66
CA VAL A 60 3.65 -14.63 -23.74
C VAL A 60 3.95 -13.34 -24.48
N GLU A 61 4.61 -13.43 -25.63
CA GLU A 61 4.94 -12.28 -26.46
C GLU A 61 3.68 -11.60 -27.02
N TYR A 62 2.68 -12.37 -27.46
CA TYR A 62 1.39 -11.82 -27.89
C TYR A 62 0.69 -11.05 -26.75
N PHE A 63 0.61 -11.63 -25.55
CA PHE A 63 -0.03 -10.98 -24.41
C PHE A 63 0.79 -9.78 -23.90
N PHE A 64 2.12 -9.81 -24.05
CA PHE A 64 2.98 -8.65 -23.84
C PHE A 64 2.59 -7.52 -24.81
N HIS A 65 2.61 -7.74 -26.13
CA HIS A 65 2.21 -6.71 -27.10
C HIS A 65 0.76 -6.26 -26.92
N ARG A 66 -0.15 -7.20 -26.59
CA ARG A 66 -1.55 -6.90 -26.33
C ARG A 66 -1.71 -6.04 -25.08
N GLY A 67 -0.92 -6.29 -24.05
CA GLY A 67 -0.94 -5.48 -22.85
C GLY A 67 -0.24 -4.12 -23.01
N CYS A 68 0.79 -4.01 -23.87
CA CYS A 68 1.32 -2.74 -24.36
C CYS A 68 0.24 -1.93 -25.11
N GLN A 69 -0.58 -2.59 -25.94
CA GLN A 69 -1.76 -1.95 -26.58
C GLN A 69 -2.82 -1.51 -25.55
N LEU A 70 -3.02 -2.28 -24.48
CA LEU A 70 -3.97 -1.98 -23.40
C LEU A 70 -3.44 -0.95 -22.38
N ARG A 71 -2.24 -0.41 -22.62
CA ARG A 71 -1.52 0.53 -21.74
C ARG A 71 -1.41 0.00 -20.32
N ASP A 72 -1.00 -1.26 -20.16
CA ASP A 72 -0.56 -1.74 -18.86
C ASP A 72 0.81 -1.10 -18.55
N PRO A 73 0.90 -0.22 -17.54
CA PRO A 73 2.14 0.47 -17.20
C PRO A 73 3.25 -0.49 -16.80
N THR A 74 2.87 -1.64 -16.22
CA THR A 74 3.78 -2.72 -15.86
C THR A 74 4.46 -3.28 -17.11
N LEU A 75 3.73 -3.41 -18.22
CA LEU A 75 4.29 -3.91 -19.48
C LEU A 75 5.12 -2.85 -20.22
N GLN A 76 4.83 -1.57 -20.03
CA GLN A 76 5.66 -0.49 -20.58
C GLN A 76 7.04 -0.39 -19.90
N SER A 77 7.14 -0.68 -18.60
CA SER A 77 8.46 -0.85 -17.94
C SER A 77 9.23 -2.04 -18.50
N PHE A 78 8.55 -3.16 -18.77
CA PHE A 78 9.19 -4.34 -19.35
C PHE A 78 9.60 -4.15 -20.81
N SER A 79 8.93 -3.28 -21.59
CA SER A 79 9.30 -3.06 -22.99
C SER A 79 10.70 -2.48 -23.14
N LYS A 80 11.08 -1.49 -22.34
CA LYS A 80 12.45 -0.94 -22.35
C LYS A 80 13.49 -1.97 -21.95
N LEU A 81 13.12 -2.85 -21.02
CA LEU A 81 14.00 -3.92 -20.55
C LEU A 81 14.20 -4.98 -21.65
N LEU A 82 13.15 -5.35 -22.38
CA LEU A 82 13.22 -6.26 -23.53
C LEU A 82 13.94 -5.63 -24.73
N GLU A 83 13.77 -4.32 -24.95
CA GLU A 83 14.51 -3.58 -25.98
C GLU A 83 16.03 -3.58 -25.70
N LYS A 84 16.41 -3.41 -24.43
CA LYS A 84 17.82 -3.40 -24.01
C LYS A 84 18.42 -4.81 -23.96
N ASN A 85 17.62 -5.82 -23.65
CA ASN A 85 18.10 -7.19 -23.43
C ASN A 85 17.06 -8.23 -23.90
N PRO A 86 16.92 -8.44 -25.22
CA PRO A 86 15.86 -9.27 -25.79
C PRO A 86 15.96 -10.73 -25.33
N ASP A 87 17.16 -11.25 -25.13
CA ASP A 87 17.40 -12.65 -24.74
C ASP A 87 17.11 -12.91 -23.25
N ILE A 88 16.69 -11.90 -22.47
CA ILE A 88 16.40 -12.09 -21.05
C ILE A 88 15.23 -13.05 -20.82
N VAL A 89 14.30 -13.14 -21.77
CA VAL A 89 13.17 -14.09 -21.70
C VAL A 89 13.64 -15.55 -21.71
N ASP A 90 14.77 -15.86 -22.33
CA ASP A 90 15.34 -17.22 -22.34
C ASP A 90 15.84 -17.66 -20.96
N LYS A 91 16.10 -16.69 -20.07
CA LYS A 91 16.49 -16.92 -18.68
C LYS A 91 15.29 -17.10 -17.75
N VAL A 92 14.07 -16.80 -18.22
CA VAL A 92 12.85 -16.83 -17.40
C VAL A 92 12.09 -18.13 -17.63
N ARG A 93 11.89 -18.90 -16.55
CA ARG A 93 11.01 -20.07 -16.56
C ARG A 93 9.85 -19.84 -15.60
N VAL A 94 8.62 -19.95 -16.12
CA VAL A 94 7.41 -19.81 -15.32
C VAL A 94 6.99 -21.17 -14.80
N VAL A 95 6.88 -21.29 -13.49
CA VAL A 95 6.37 -22.48 -12.81
C VAL A 95 5.05 -22.11 -12.16
N LYS A 96 4.00 -22.89 -12.43
CA LYS A 96 2.68 -22.66 -11.81
C LYS A 96 2.70 -23.19 -10.38
N GLY A 97 2.26 -22.36 -9.43
CA GLY A 97 2.11 -22.76 -8.04
C GLY A 97 1.20 -21.81 -7.25
N ASP A 98 0.79 -22.25 -6.05
CA ASP A 98 -0.01 -21.50 -5.09
C ASP A 98 0.38 -21.91 -3.65
N LEU A 99 0.70 -20.94 -2.79
CA LEU A 99 1.07 -21.18 -1.39
C LEU A 99 -0.05 -21.88 -0.59
N LEU A 100 -1.30 -21.69 -0.99
CA LEU A 100 -2.46 -22.27 -0.30
C LEU A 100 -2.65 -23.74 -0.62
N GLU A 101 -2.18 -24.21 -1.78
CA GLU A 101 -2.32 -25.59 -2.23
C GLU A 101 -1.31 -26.56 -1.56
N PRO A 102 -1.63 -27.86 -1.45
CA PRO A 102 -0.67 -28.88 -1.07
C PRO A 102 0.56 -28.84 -1.98
N ASP A 103 1.75 -29.06 -1.41
CA ASP A 103 3.04 -29.01 -2.13
C ASP A 103 3.22 -27.76 -3.02
N LEU A 104 2.66 -26.62 -2.58
CA LEU A 104 2.69 -25.35 -3.30
C LEU A 104 1.99 -25.40 -4.68
N GLY A 105 1.13 -26.39 -4.93
CA GLY A 105 0.48 -26.61 -6.22
C GLY A 105 1.45 -27.03 -7.34
N LEU A 106 2.68 -27.44 -6.98
CA LEU A 106 3.72 -27.83 -7.92
C LEU A 106 3.55 -29.28 -8.37
N SER A 107 3.95 -29.58 -9.61
CA SER A 107 4.07 -30.97 -10.05
C SER A 107 5.29 -31.64 -9.40
N ALA A 108 5.28 -32.96 -9.29
CA ALA A 108 6.45 -33.71 -8.80
C ALA A 108 7.71 -33.43 -9.64
N ASN A 109 7.54 -33.23 -10.96
CA ASN A 109 8.65 -32.88 -11.85
C ASN A 109 9.22 -31.49 -11.54
N ASP A 110 8.36 -30.51 -11.28
CA ASP A 110 8.81 -29.15 -10.91
C ASP A 110 9.50 -29.16 -9.55
N ILE A 111 8.97 -29.89 -8.56
CA ILE A 111 9.60 -30.05 -7.24
C ILE A 111 11.01 -30.61 -7.39
N ASN A 112 11.19 -31.68 -8.17
CA ASN A 112 12.50 -32.27 -8.41
C ASN A 112 13.43 -31.30 -9.14
N THR A 113 12.91 -30.61 -10.15
CA THR A 113 13.69 -29.62 -10.91
C THR A 113 14.18 -28.49 -10.02
N LEU A 114 13.30 -27.95 -9.16
CA LEU A 114 13.64 -26.90 -8.22
C LEU A 114 14.63 -27.40 -7.16
N ALA A 115 14.38 -28.58 -6.59
CA ALA A 115 15.25 -29.22 -5.59
C ALA A 115 16.68 -29.44 -6.12
N SER A 116 16.83 -29.84 -7.39
CA SER A 116 18.16 -30.12 -7.97
C SER A 116 18.91 -28.89 -8.48
N ASN A 117 18.21 -27.80 -8.84
CA ASN A 117 18.83 -26.70 -9.60
C ASN A 117 18.81 -25.33 -8.89
N VAL A 118 17.98 -25.13 -7.87
CA VAL A 118 17.85 -23.80 -7.24
C VAL A 118 18.96 -23.56 -6.21
N GLU A 119 19.63 -22.43 -6.36
CA GLU A 119 20.71 -21.98 -5.46
C GLU A 119 20.29 -20.80 -4.57
N ILE A 120 19.41 -19.94 -5.07
CA ILE A 120 18.94 -18.75 -4.36
C ILE A 120 17.42 -18.69 -4.44
N VAL A 121 16.76 -18.51 -3.30
CA VAL A 121 15.31 -18.36 -3.21
C VAL A 121 14.98 -16.96 -2.71
N PHE A 122 14.18 -16.20 -3.46
CA PHE A 122 13.54 -14.98 -2.98
C PHE A 122 12.07 -15.26 -2.67
N HIS A 123 11.74 -15.40 -1.39
CA HIS A 123 10.37 -15.63 -0.93
C HIS A 123 9.68 -14.28 -0.64
N CYS A 124 9.06 -13.73 -1.69
CA CYS A 124 8.33 -12.46 -1.66
C CYS A 124 6.81 -12.62 -1.54
N ALA A 125 6.29 -13.85 -1.70
CA ALA A 125 4.84 -14.09 -1.78
C ALA A 125 4.17 -13.91 -0.41
N ALA A 126 3.17 -13.02 -0.36
CA ALA A 126 2.41 -12.72 0.85
C ALA A 126 1.06 -12.06 0.53
N ASN A 127 0.10 -12.21 1.44
CA ASN A 127 -1.03 -11.30 1.55
C ASN A 127 -0.58 -10.04 2.30
N VAL A 128 -0.71 -8.88 1.67
CA VAL A 128 -0.27 -7.57 2.19
C VAL A 128 -1.44 -6.67 2.60
N ARG A 129 -2.65 -7.20 2.64
CA ARG A 129 -3.86 -6.44 2.96
C ARG A 129 -4.08 -6.34 4.47
N PHE A 130 -4.26 -5.13 4.98
CA PHE A 130 -4.44 -4.88 6.42
C PHE A 130 -5.87 -5.13 6.92
N ASP A 131 -6.82 -5.41 6.02
CA ASP A 131 -8.25 -5.59 6.30
C ASP A 131 -8.68 -7.06 6.36
N GLN A 132 -7.73 -8.00 6.31
CA GLN A 132 -8.03 -9.42 6.19
C GLN A 132 -8.26 -10.10 7.55
N PRO A 133 -9.21 -11.05 7.64
CA PRO A 133 -9.36 -11.92 8.80
C PRO A 133 -8.10 -12.75 9.10
N LEU A 134 -8.02 -13.33 10.29
CA LEU A 134 -6.84 -14.05 10.76
C LEU A 134 -6.49 -15.27 9.89
N ARG A 135 -7.48 -16.13 9.57
CA ARG A 135 -7.26 -17.37 8.79
C ARG A 135 -6.52 -17.13 7.47
N PRO A 136 -7.04 -16.33 6.51
CA PRO A 136 -6.37 -16.15 5.22
C PRO A 136 -4.96 -15.57 5.36
N MET A 137 -4.72 -14.74 6.39
CA MET A 137 -3.40 -14.18 6.66
C MET A 137 -2.42 -15.24 7.18
N VAL A 138 -2.83 -16.08 8.13
CA VAL A 138 -2.00 -17.16 8.66
C VAL A 138 -1.75 -18.23 7.58
N MET A 139 -2.78 -18.62 6.83
CA MET A 139 -2.66 -19.64 5.79
C MET A 139 -1.69 -19.20 4.68
N MET A 140 -1.79 -17.95 4.21
CA MET A 140 -0.92 -17.47 3.13
C MET A 140 0.49 -17.13 3.63
N ASN A 141 0.59 -16.33 4.69
CA ASN A 141 1.89 -15.78 5.10
C ASN A 141 2.68 -16.74 5.98
N VAL A 142 2.03 -17.50 6.87
CA VAL A 142 2.72 -18.38 7.83
C VAL A 142 2.80 -19.80 7.30
N VAL A 143 1.66 -20.43 6.97
CA VAL A 143 1.64 -21.81 6.44
C VAL A 143 2.26 -21.88 5.06
N GLY A 144 2.01 -20.89 4.19
CA GLY A 144 2.70 -20.78 2.89
C GLY A 144 4.21 -20.70 3.05
N THR A 145 4.71 -19.90 4.01
CA THR A 145 6.15 -19.83 4.33
C THR A 145 6.68 -21.16 4.83
N LEU A 146 5.94 -21.87 5.71
CA LEU A 146 6.31 -23.20 6.17
C LEU A 146 6.51 -24.19 5.01
N LYS A 147 5.60 -24.18 4.03
CA LYS A 147 5.69 -25.03 2.84
C LYS A 147 6.91 -24.68 1.97
N VAL A 148 7.21 -23.39 1.80
CA VAL A 148 8.43 -22.94 1.08
C VAL A 148 9.69 -23.40 1.81
N LEU A 149 9.76 -23.28 3.15
CA LEU A 149 10.89 -23.78 3.94
C LEU A 149 11.09 -25.28 3.76
N ARG A 150 10.00 -26.07 3.77
CA ARG A 150 10.05 -27.53 3.51
C ARG A 150 10.50 -27.88 2.10
N LEU A 151 10.15 -27.08 1.09
CA LEU A 151 10.68 -27.26 -0.26
C LEU A 151 12.18 -26.91 -0.30
N ALA A 152 12.58 -25.83 0.36
CA ALA A 152 13.97 -25.38 0.43
C ALA A 152 14.88 -26.41 1.15
N GLU A 153 14.38 -27.13 2.15
CA GLU A 153 15.11 -28.25 2.78
C GLU A 153 15.47 -29.37 1.77
N LYS A 154 14.74 -29.49 0.65
CA LYS A 154 15.03 -30.46 -0.40
C LYS A 154 16.05 -29.95 -1.42
N MET A 155 16.40 -28.65 -1.39
CA MET A 155 17.30 -28.03 -2.35
C MET A 155 18.77 -28.29 -1.98
N SER A 156 19.43 -29.19 -2.70
CA SER A 156 20.80 -29.61 -2.36
C SER A 156 21.86 -28.53 -2.59
N ASN A 157 21.57 -27.59 -3.49
CA ASN A 157 22.50 -26.52 -3.89
C ASN A 157 22.16 -25.16 -3.27
N LEU A 158 21.23 -25.12 -2.31
CA LEU A 158 20.75 -23.86 -1.74
C LEU A 158 21.87 -23.13 -0.97
N GLN A 159 22.18 -21.92 -1.43
CA GLN A 159 23.16 -21.03 -0.83
C GLN A 159 22.52 -19.91 -0.02
N SER A 160 21.32 -19.48 -0.41
CA SER A 160 20.63 -18.34 0.20
C SER A 160 19.12 -18.44 0.06
N LEU A 161 18.40 -18.21 1.15
CA LEU A 161 16.96 -17.99 1.15
C LEU A 161 16.69 -16.59 1.72
N VAL A 162 16.23 -15.69 0.86
CA VAL A 162 15.82 -14.33 1.20
C VAL A 162 14.33 -14.32 1.49
N HIS A 163 13.94 -14.07 2.74
CA HIS A 163 12.54 -13.88 3.11
C HIS A 163 12.22 -12.40 3.20
N VAL A 164 11.13 -11.96 2.55
CA VAL A 164 10.65 -10.58 2.64
C VAL A 164 9.62 -10.45 3.75
N SER A 165 10.03 -9.80 4.84
CA SER A 165 9.18 -9.39 5.96
C SER A 165 8.83 -7.90 5.82
N THR A 166 8.81 -7.15 6.91
CA THR A 166 8.54 -5.71 6.95
C THR A 166 9.12 -5.10 8.22
N SER A 167 9.53 -3.83 8.18
CA SER A 167 9.94 -3.09 9.38
C SER A 167 8.80 -2.91 10.40
N TYR A 168 7.57 -3.26 10.02
CA TYR A 168 6.39 -3.20 10.89
C TYR A 168 5.95 -4.56 11.44
N CYS A 169 6.86 -5.54 11.49
CA CYS A 169 6.56 -6.85 12.08
C CYS A 169 6.51 -6.78 13.62
N GLN A 170 7.30 -5.92 14.25
CA GLN A 170 7.40 -5.79 15.71
C GLN A 170 6.99 -4.39 16.17
N CYS A 171 5.74 -4.00 15.89
CA CYS A 171 5.23 -2.65 16.15
C CYS A 171 5.10 -2.24 17.63
N ASN A 172 5.41 -3.14 18.57
CA ASN A 172 5.47 -2.83 20.00
C ASN A 172 6.85 -2.32 20.42
N GLU A 173 7.88 -2.55 19.60
CA GLU A 173 9.22 -2.06 19.83
C GLU A 173 9.32 -0.60 19.43
N SER A 174 9.95 0.22 20.27
CA SER A 174 10.23 1.63 19.95
C SER A 174 11.35 1.77 18.91
N VAL A 175 12.32 0.85 18.95
CA VAL A 175 13.45 0.75 18.03
C VAL A 175 13.49 -0.68 17.50
N LEU A 176 13.39 -0.84 16.18
CA LEU A 176 13.56 -2.13 15.53
C LEU A 176 15.03 -2.34 15.17
N GLU A 177 15.66 -3.29 15.85
CA GLU A 177 17.05 -3.70 15.64
C GLU A 177 17.12 -4.83 14.59
N GLU A 178 18.30 -5.02 13.99
CA GLU A 178 18.53 -6.07 12.98
C GLU A 178 18.84 -7.43 13.62
N ARG A 179 17.90 -7.95 14.40
CA ARG A 179 17.96 -9.25 15.09
C ARG A 179 16.61 -9.98 15.12
N ALA A 180 16.62 -11.20 15.65
CA ALA A 180 15.42 -11.98 15.93
C ALA A 180 14.58 -11.36 17.06
N TYR A 181 13.26 -11.48 16.93
CA TYR A 181 12.28 -11.15 17.95
C TYR A 181 11.28 -12.30 18.06
N PRO A 182 10.89 -12.72 19.27
CA PRO A 182 9.87 -13.75 19.43
C PRO A 182 8.52 -13.22 18.93
N ALA A 183 7.73 -14.09 18.31
CA ALA A 183 6.34 -13.78 18.03
C ALA A 183 5.50 -13.78 19.32
N PRO A 184 4.35 -13.08 19.37
CA PRO A 184 3.50 -13.05 20.56
C PRO A 184 3.00 -14.44 21.00
N GLN A 185 2.86 -15.38 20.07
CA GLN A 185 2.51 -16.78 20.35
C GLN A 185 3.35 -17.71 19.46
N ASN A 186 3.38 -19.00 19.82
CA ASN A 186 4.03 -20.03 19.03
C ASN A 186 3.33 -20.18 17.66
N PRO A 187 4.06 -20.03 16.53
CA PRO A 187 3.47 -20.13 15.19
C PRO A 187 2.76 -21.45 14.92
N PHE A 188 3.28 -22.58 15.40
CA PHE A 188 2.65 -23.89 15.18
C PHE A 188 1.31 -24.01 15.90
N SER A 189 1.20 -23.47 17.12
CA SER A 189 -0.06 -23.44 17.85
C SER A 189 -1.10 -22.54 17.15
N ILE A 190 -0.66 -21.44 16.53
CA ILE A 190 -1.57 -20.58 15.74
C ILE A 190 -2.01 -21.26 14.44
N ILE A 191 -1.11 -22.00 13.78
CA ILE A 191 -1.48 -22.80 12.60
C ILE A 191 -2.58 -23.80 12.98
N GLU A 192 -2.35 -24.61 14.02
CA GLU A 192 -3.32 -25.60 14.51
C GLU A 192 -4.65 -24.95 14.92
N MET A 193 -4.59 -23.83 15.65
CA MET A 193 -5.77 -23.08 16.06
C MET A 193 -6.59 -22.61 14.84
N VAL A 194 -5.91 -22.03 13.85
CA VAL A 194 -6.58 -21.57 12.64
C VAL A 194 -7.16 -22.76 11.87
N GLU A 195 -6.47 -23.88 11.75
CA GLU A 195 -6.98 -25.07 11.04
C GLU A 195 -8.19 -25.72 11.72
N THR A 196 -8.32 -25.62 13.04
CA THR A 196 -9.33 -26.34 13.84
C THR A 196 -10.55 -25.51 14.23
N MET A 197 -10.37 -24.21 14.51
CA MET A 197 -11.46 -23.33 14.94
C MET A 197 -12.29 -22.83 13.75
N ASP A 198 -13.55 -22.44 13.97
CA ASP A 198 -14.36 -21.73 12.99
C ASP A 198 -14.02 -20.23 12.91
N ASP A 199 -14.46 -19.58 11.83
CA ASP A 199 -14.14 -18.17 11.56
C ASP A 199 -14.77 -17.18 12.57
N ALA A 200 -15.91 -17.51 13.18
CA ALA A 200 -16.55 -16.65 14.15
C ALA A 200 -15.76 -16.64 15.46
N ALA A 201 -15.36 -17.82 15.94
CA ALA A 201 -14.51 -17.97 17.11
C ALA A 201 -13.13 -17.31 16.89
N LEU A 202 -12.53 -17.48 15.70
CA LEU A 202 -11.29 -16.79 15.35
C LEU A 202 -11.45 -15.26 15.37
N ALA A 203 -12.54 -14.73 14.84
CA ALA A 203 -12.80 -13.29 14.85
C ALA A 203 -12.92 -12.72 16.26
N GLU A 204 -13.50 -13.48 17.21
CA GLU A 204 -13.63 -13.07 18.60
C GLU A 204 -12.29 -13.04 19.34
N ILE A 205 -11.42 -14.03 19.11
CA ILE A 205 -10.11 -14.10 19.79
C ILE A 205 -9.03 -13.23 19.13
N THR A 206 -9.15 -12.92 17.83
CA THR A 206 -8.15 -12.18 17.05
C THR A 206 -7.66 -10.89 17.75
N PRO A 207 -8.51 -10.00 18.28
CA PRO A 207 -8.04 -8.78 18.94
C PRO A 207 -7.09 -9.03 20.10
N LYS A 208 -7.28 -10.13 20.85
CA LYS A 208 -6.40 -10.53 21.95
C LYS A 208 -5.08 -11.12 21.43
N LEU A 209 -5.13 -11.91 20.33
CA LEU A 209 -3.94 -12.51 19.72
C LEU A 209 -2.97 -11.47 19.17
N LEU A 210 -3.48 -10.38 18.57
CA LEU A 210 -2.66 -9.32 17.99
C LEU A 210 -1.67 -8.70 19.00
N ASN A 211 -1.96 -8.76 20.30
CA ASN A 211 -1.05 -8.35 21.38
C ASN A 211 -0.38 -6.97 21.14
N GLY A 212 -1.17 -5.95 20.79
CA GLY A 212 -0.68 -4.59 20.52
C GLY A 212 -0.28 -4.31 19.07
N LEU A 213 -0.15 -5.35 18.21
CA LEU A 213 0.08 -5.15 16.78
C LEU A 213 -1.17 -4.57 16.09
N PRO A 214 -0.98 -3.70 15.07
CA PRO A 214 -2.07 -2.92 14.50
C PRO A 214 -3.06 -3.70 13.63
N ASN A 215 -2.64 -4.85 13.09
CA ASN A 215 -3.43 -5.65 12.17
C ASN A 215 -2.87 -7.07 12.02
N THR A 216 -3.67 -7.93 11.38
CA THR A 216 -3.34 -9.34 11.08
C THR A 216 -2.13 -9.49 10.15
N TYR A 217 -1.81 -8.47 9.32
CA TYR A 217 -0.61 -8.47 8.49
C TYR A 217 0.68 -8.40 9.31
N ALA A 218 0.82 -7.39 10.16
CA ALA A 218 1.97 -7.25 11.06
C ALA A 218 2.15 -8.51 11.92
N TYR A 219 1.04 -9.02 12.47
CA TYR A 219 1.01 -10.25 13.25
C TYR A 219 1.49 -11.48 12.46
N SER A 220 0.99 -11.68 11.24
CA SER A 220 1.42 -12.80 10.39
C SER A 220 2.90 -12.73 10.01
N LYS A 221 3.45 -11.52 9.82
CA LYS A 221 4.88 -11.32 9.54
C LYS A 221 5.73 -11.62 10.77
N ALA A 222 5.32 -11.19 11.96
CA ALA A 222 5.98 -11.57 13.22
C ALA A 222 6.01 -13.09 13.42
N LEU A 223 4.88 -13.77 13.21
CA LEU A 223 4.79 -15.24 13.28
C LEU A 223 5.70 -15.92 12.25
N SER A 224 5.76 -15.38 11.03
CA SER A 224 6.60 -15.94 9.95
C SER A 224 8.09 -15.82 10.29
N GLU A 225 8.53 -14.69 10.86
CA GLU A 225 9.92 -14.54 11.31
C GLU A 225 10.28 -15.52 12.43
N ASP A 226 9.44 -15.67 13.46
CA ASP A 226 9.67 -16.64 14.53
C ASP A 226 9.70 -18.07 13.98
N LEU A 227 8.79 -18.40 13.06
CA LEU A 227 8.77 -19.70 12.39
C LEU A 227 10.08 -19.98 11.64
N ILE A 228 10.57 -19.01 10.86
CA ILE A 228 11.85 -19.12 10.14
C ILE A 228 13.02 -19.30 11.11
N CYS A 229 13.00 -18.59 12.26
CA CYS A 229 14.02 -18.75 13.29
C CYS A 229 14.07 -20.17 13.89
N ARG A 230 13.00 -20.97 13.77
CA ARG A 230 13.01 -22.38 14.18
C ARG A 230 13.67 -23.30 13.16
N TYR A 231 13.86 -22.82 11.93
CA TYR A 231 14.70 -23.44 10.91
C TYR A 231 16.15 -22.94 10.97
N ASN A 232 16.51 -22.18 12.01
CA ASN A 232 17.88 -21.83 12.30
C ASN A 232 18.75 -23.09 12.31
N THR A 233 19.97 -23.01 11.80
CA THR A 233 20.91 -24.12 11.58
C THR A 233 20.60 -25.06 10.41
N LYS A 234 19.39 -25.05 9.83
CA LYS A 234 19.04 -25.94 8.70
C LYS A 234 19.19 -25.28 7.34
N LEU A 235 18.81 -24.01 7.22
CA LEU A 235 18.75 -23.28 5.95
C LEU A 235 19.53 -21.97 6.05
N PRO A 236 20.22 -21.53 4.99
CA PRO A 236 20.94 -20.27 4.96
C PRO A 236 19.99 -19.09 4.71
N VAL A 237 19.23 -18.70 5.74
CA VAL A 237 18.18 -17.67 5.61
C VAL A 237 18.71 -16.27 5.95
N ILE A 238 18.24 -15.28 5.19
CA ILE A 238 18.26 -13.86 5.57
C ILE A 238 16.84 -13.29 5.52
N ILE A 239 16.40 -12.69 6.62
CA ILE A 239 15.13 -11.98 6.71
C ILE A 239 15.38 -10.51 6.40
N THR A 240 14.68 -10.00 5.41
CA THR A 240 14.76 -8.60 4.98
C THR A 240 13.48 -7.88 5.37
N ARG A 241 13.61 -6.67 5.91
CA ARG A 241 12.49 -5.90 6.47
C ARG A 241 12.42 -4.53 5.79
N PRO A 242 11.77 -4.45 4.61
CA PRO A 242 11.52 -3.16 3.98
C PRO A 242 10.55 -2.30 4.79
N SER A 243 10.81 -0.98 4.79
CA SER A 243 9.85 0.02 5.28
C SER A 243 8.74 0.25 4.25
N ILE A 244 8.01 1.37 4.32
CA ILE A 244 6.91 1.64 3.38
C ILE A 244 7.49 1.85 1.97
N VAL A 245 7.25 0.88 1.08
CA VAL A 245 7.73 0.96 -0.29
C VAL A 245 6.97 2.05 -1.08
N THR A 246 7.72 2.93 -1.73
CA THR A 246 7.23 4.02 -2.57
C THR A 246 7.79 3.94 -3.99
N ALA A 247 7.43 4.89 -4.85
CA ALA A 247 7.80 4.87 -6.26
C ALA A 247 9.32 4.81 -6.48
N ALA A 248 9.72 4.22 -7.59
CA ALA A 248 11.11 4.14 -8.01
C ALA A 248 11.74 5.52 -8.18
N ILE A 249 13.01 5.64 -7.78
CA ILE A 249 13.81 6.82 -8.13
C ILE A 249 14.21 6.74 -9.60
N SER A 250 14.79 5.61 -10.00
CA SER A 250 15.42 5.43 -11.30
C SER A 250 14.85 4.24 -12.06
N GLU A 251 14.82 3.04 -11.45
CA GLU A 251 14.52 1.79 -12.17
C GLU A 251 13.21 1.12 -11.71
N PRO A 252 12.44 0.47 -12.61
CA PRO A 252 12.67 0.36 -14.05
C PRO A 252 12.39 1.67 -14.80
N LEU A 253 11.65 2.59 -14.18
CA LEU A 253 11.36 3.92 -14.67
C LEU A 253 11.20 4.88 -13.48
N PRO A 254 11.65 6.16 -13.59
CA PRO A 254 11.39 7.15 -12.56
C PRO A 254 9.90 7.31 -12.26
N GLY A 255 9.55 7.29 -10.98
CA GLY A 255 8.17 7.43 -10.49
C GLY A 255 7.30 6.19 -10.67
N TRP A 256 7.85 5.07 -11.16
CA TRP A 256 7.11 3.82 -11.30
C TRP A 256 6.69 3.26 -9.95
N ILE A 257 5.43 2.84 -9.85
CA ILE A 257 4.88 2.18 -8.67
C ILE A 257 3.74 1.25 -9.10
N GLU A 258 3.56 0.16 -8.36
CA GLU A 258 2.47 -0.77 -8.59
C GLU A 258 1.21 -0.34 -7.82
N GLY A 259 0.14 0.00 -8.55
CA GLY A 259 -1.20 0.14 -8.01
C GLY A 259 -1.45 1.36 -7.10
N VAL A 260 -2.51 1.25 -6.29
CA VAL A 260 -3.09 2.35 -5.47
C VAL A 260 -2.91 2.05 -3.97
N THR A 261 -1.86 1.32 -3.59
CA THR A 261 -1.64 0.88 -2.21
C THR A 261 -0.95 1.94 -1.35
N GLY A 262 -1.25 1.94 -0.05
CA GLY A 262 -0.56 2.76 0.95
C GLY A 262 -0.52 4.26 0.62
N PRO A 263 0.67 4.90 0.59
CA PRO A 263 0.82 6.33 0.32
C PRO A 263 0.25 6.79 -1.04
N THR A 264 0.31 5.95 -2.08
CA THR A 264 -0.20 6.31 -3.41
C THR A 264 -1.72 6.56 -3.38
N GLY A 265 -2.46 5.68 -2.68
CA GLY A 265 -3.91 5.83 -2.53
C GLY A 265 -4.31 7.06 -1.71
N LEU A 266 -3.56 7.35 -0.64
CA LEU A 266 -3.73 8.56 0.17
C LEU A 266 -3.50 9.82 -0.66
N MET A 267 -2.42 9.83 -1.45
CA MET A 267 -2.04 10.91 -2.34
C MET A 267 -3.14 11.18 -3.40
N ILE A 268 -3.65 10.13 -4.06
CA ILE A 268 -4.77 10.25 -5.02
C ILE A 268 -6.03 10.77 -4.33
N GLY A 269 -6.37 10.24 -3.15
CA GLY A 269 -7.57 10.65 -2.40
C GLY A 269 -7.52 12.13 -1.98
N ALA A 270 -6.34 12.61 -1.56
CA ALA A 270 -6.10 14.01 -1.24
C ALA A 270 -6.17 14.90 -2.48
N ALA A 271 -5.49 14.52 -3.57
CA ALA A 271 -5.48 15.27 -4.83
C ALA A 271 -6.86 15.37 -5.50
N ARG A 272 -7.72 14.36 -5.30
CA ARG A 272 -9.13 14.38 -5.74
C ARG A 272 -10.05 15.22 -4.86
N GLY A 273 -9.54 15.76 -3.75
CA GLY A 273 -10.31 16.53 -2.78
C GLY A 273 -11.25 15.70 -1.90
N VAL A 274 -11.13 14.37 -1.93
CA VAL A 274 -11.97 13.47 -1.12
C VAL A 274 -11.49 13.45 0.33
N ILE A 275 -10.17 13.47 0.52
CA ILE A 275 -9.54 13.51 1.84
C ILE A 275 -9.33 14.97 2.24
N ARG A 276 -10.25 15.49 3.06
CA ARG A 276 -10.18 16.84 3.63
C ARG A 276 -9.42 16.92 4.98
N SER A 277 -9.26 15.80 5.67
CA SER A 277 -8.64 15.73 6.99
C SER A 277 -7.94 14.39 7.18
N MET A 278 -6.76 14.40 7.80
CA MET A 278 -5.99 13.21 8.15
C MET A 278 -5.41 13.36 9.56
N HIS A 279 -5.58 12.34 10.39
CA HIS A 279 -4.95 12.28 11.72
C HIS A 279 -3.51 11.79 11.58
N CYS A 280 -2.56 12.69 11.78
CA CYS A 280 -1.13 12.44 11.61
C CYS A 280 -0.35 13.46 12.45
N ASN A 281 0.79 13.04 12.99
CA ASN A 281 1.72 13.99 13.59
C ASN A 281 2.71 14.48 12.51
N PRO A 282 2.66 15.76 12.12
CA PRO A 282 3.45 16.27 11.01
C PRO A 282 4.96 16.26 11.29
N LEU A 283 5.37 16.16 12.56
CA LEU A 283 6.79 16.20 12.97
C LEU A 283 7.49 14.84 12.88
N TYR A 284 6.74 13.74 12.75
CA TYR A 284 7.34 12.41 12.68
C TYR A 284 7.89 12.10 11.29
N SER A 285 8.95 11.30 11.25
CA SER A 285 9.60 10.89 10.02
C SER A 285 8.67 10.05 9.15
N SER A 286 8.69 10.31 7.85
CA SER A 286 8.01 9.49 6.85
C SER A 286 8.89 8.29 6.49
N THR A 287 8.74 7.18 7.22
CA THR A 287 9.56 5.97 7.07
C THR A 287 9.23 5.19 5.80
N VAL A 288 9.70 5.73 4.67
CA VAL A 288 9.53 5.18 3.31
C VAL A 288 10.85 4.68 2.74
N ILE A 289 10.79 3.84 1.71
CA ILE A 289 11.92 3.44 0.88
C ILE A 289 11.46 3.30 -0.58
N PRO A 290 12.17 3.87 -1.56
CA PRO A 290 11.87 3.65 -2.98
C PRO A 290 12.01 2.17 -3.38
N VAL A 291 11.13 1.70 -4.26
CA VAL A 291 11.08 0.28 -4.66
C VAL A 291 12.37 -0.24 -5.27
N ASP A 292 13.05 0.55 -6.11
CA ASP A 292 14.35 0.19 -6.69
C ASP A 292 15.43 -0.01 -5.63
N LYS A 293 15.48 0.89 -4.64
CA LYS A 293 16.43 0.77 -3.52
C LYS A 293 16.14 -0.44 -2.65
N ALA A 294 14.87 -0.74 -2.40
CA ALA A 294 14.47 -1.94 -1.66
C ALA A 294 14.83 -3.22 -2.43
N ILE A 295 14.60 -3.26 -3.75
CA ILE A 295 14.91 -4.42 -4.60
C ILE A 295 16.42 -4.64 -4.70
N ASN A 296 17.21 -3.60 -4.91
CA ASN A 296 18.67 -3.70 -4.89
C ASN A 296 19.17 -4.21 -3.54
N GLY A 297 18.61 -3.69 -2.44
CA GLY A 297 18.92 -4.19 -1.09
C GLY A 297 18.57 -5.67 -0.90
N LEU A 298 17.44 -6.14 -1.44
CA LEU A 298 17.07 -7.56 -1.43
C LEU A 298 18.11 -8.42 -2.16
N ILE A 299 18.52 -8.02 -3.36
CA ILE A 299 19.52 -8.73 -4.17
C ILE A 299 20.84 -8.82 -3.42
N LEU A 300 21.31 -7.70 -2.87
CA LEU A 300 22.54 -7.65 -2.09
C LEU A 300 22.47 -8.53 -0.84
N CYS A 301 21.34 -8.54 -0.14
CA CYS A 301 21.11 -9.44 0.99
C CYS A 301 21.25 -10.91 0.57
N GLY A 302 20.68 -11.28 -0.58
CA GLY A 302 20.80 -12.62 -1.15
C GLY A 302 22.25 -13.01 -1.41
N TYR A 303 23.01 -12.11 -2.06
CA TYR A 303 24.43 -12.30 -2.34
C TYR A 303 25.28 -12.41 -1.07
N GLN A 304 25.13 -11.47 -0.12
CA GLN A 304 25.86 -11.51 1.13
C GLN A 304 25.58 -12.78 1.92
N ARG A 305 24.31 -13.23 1.95
CA ARG A 305 23.96 -14.45 2.66
C ARG A 305 24.58 -15.69 2.03
N ALA A 306 24.61 -15.77 0.70
CA ALA A 306 25.27 -16.84 -0.04
C ALA A 306 26.78 -16.85 0.24
N LYS A 307 27.43 -15.67 0.18
CA LYS A 307 28.87 -15.52 0.49
C LYS A 307 29.20 -15.94 1.92
N ALA A 308 28.42 -15.49 2.90
CA ALA A 308 28.58 -15.89 4.30
C ALA A 308 28.41 -17.40 4.48
N SER A 309 27.43 -18.00 3.81
CA SER A 309 27.22 -19.46 3.83
C SER A 309 28.40 -20.24 3.24
N SER A 310 29.08 -19.71 2.22
CA SER A 310 30.24 -20.38 1.62
C SER A 310 31.52 -20.26 2.44
N GLN A 311 31.68 -19.17 3.21
CA GLN A 311 32.92 -18.87 3.94
C GLN A 311 32.95 -19.49 5.34
N GLU A 312 31.79 -19.71 5.96
CA GLU A 312 31.68 -20.24 7.32
C GLU A 312 31.78 -21.77 7.35
N LYS A 313 32.78 -22.28 8.08
CA LYS A 313 33.03 -23.73 8.20
C LYS A 313 32.19 -24.37 9.30
N ALA A 314 31.76 -23.62 10.31
CA ALA A 314 30.94 -24.13 11.39
C ALA A 314 29.47 -24.25 10.94
N PRO A 315 28.85 -25.45 10.91
CA PRO A 315 27.47 -25.63 10.44
C PRO A 315 26.44 -24.79 11.20
N SER A 316 26.65 -24.58 12.51
CA SER A 316 25.76 -23.79 13.36
C SER A 316 25.74 -22.31 12.99
N LYS A 317 26.88 -21.73 12.61
CA LYS A 317 26.99 -20.34 12.16
C LYS A 317 26.65 -20.17 10.69
N ARG A 318 26.98 -21.18 9.87
CA ARG A 318 26.73 -21.18 8.42
C ARG A 318 25.27 -20.94 8.10
N ASN A 319 24.37 -21.53 8.87
CA ASN A 319 22.92 -21.46 8.70
C ASN A 319 22.23 -20.58 9.76
N GLU A 320 23.00 -19.71 10.44
CA GLU A 320 22.40 -18.73 11.34
C GLU A 320 21.51 -17.77 10.55
N VAL A 321 20.31 -17.49 11.07
CA VAL A 321 19.37 -16.58 10.41
C VAL A 321 19.89 -15.15 10.55
N GLN A 322 20.09 -14.47 9.42
CA GLN A 322 20.49 -13.06 9.38
C GLN A 322 19.27 -12.16 9.22
N PHE A 323 19.43 -10.89 9.60
CA PHE A 323 18.38 -9.87 9.53
C PHE A 323 18.94 -8.61 8.91
N CYS A 324 18.17 -7.96 8.04
CA CYS A 324 18.51 -6.67 7.45
C CYS A 324 17.28 -5.79 7.30
N ASN A 325 17.32 -4.59 7.85
CA ASN A 325 16.26 -3.60 7.70
C ASN A 325 16.52 -2.75 6.45
N LEU A 326 15.69 -2.94 5.42
CA LEU A 326 15.79 -2.20 4.16
C LEU A 326 15.01 -0.90 4.30
N CYS A 327 15.62 0.08 4.95
CA CYS A 327 15.02 1.38 5.19
C CYS A 327 16.04 2.53 5.08
N ILE A 328 15.52 3.75 4.96
CA ILE A 328 16.32 4.97 5.02
C ILE A 328 16.58 5.33 6.48
N SER A 329 17.79 5.80 6.79
CA SER A 329 18.11 6.26 8.14
C SER A 329 17.20 7.41 8.56
N LYS A 330 16.75 7.40 9.82
CA LYS A 330 15.85 8.43 10.38
C LYS A 330 16.32 9.86 10.15
N LYS A 331 17.64 10.10 10.17
CA LYS A 331 18.26 11.42 9.94
C LYS A 331 18.12 11.92 8.49
N ALA A 332 18.00 11.02 7.53
CA ALA A 332 17.87 11.36 6.11
C ALA A 332 16.40 11.43 5.64
N LEU A 333 15.45 11.05 6.50
CA LEU A 333 14.03 11.08 6.20
C LEU A 333 13.45 12.49 6.32
N THR A 334 12.53 12.81 5.42
CA THR A 334 11.66 13.99 5.55
C THR A 334 10.49 13.73 6.49
N SER A 335 9.93 14.79 7.08
CA SER A 335 8.76 14.68 7.96
C SER A 335 7.46 14.45 7.17
N TRP A 336 6.43 13.92 7.81
CA TRP A 336 5.10 13.81 7.19
C TRP A 336 4.53 15.17 6.78
N GLY A 337 4.77 16.21 7.60
CA GLY A 337 4.34 17.59 7.31
C GLY A 337 4.95 18.11 6.02
N ASP A 338 6.28 18.03 5.90
CA ASP A 338 7.02 18.52 4.73
C ASP A 338 6.66 17.73 3.48
N SER A 339 6.50 16.40 3.59
CA SER A 339 6.09 15.54 2.49
C SER A 339 4.73 15.93 1.92
N ILE A 340 3.75 16.11 2.80
CA ILE A 340 2.36 16.41 2.40
C ILE A 340 2.26 17.84 1.86
N GLU A 341 2.98 18.80 2.45
CA GLU A 341 3.01 20.18 1.97
C GLU A 341 3.70 20.29 0.60
N THR A 342 4.84 19.62 0.43
CA THR A 342 5.54 19.52 -0.86
C THR A 342 4.65 18.88 -1.91
N GLY A 343 4.01 17.76 -1.59
CA GLY A 343 3.06 17.10 -2.49
C GLY A 343 1.89 18.00 -2.86
N ARG A 344 1.32 18.73 -1.90
CA ARG A 344 0.22 19.68 -2.13
C ARG A 344 0.61 20.78 -3.12
N ARG A 345 1.81 21.37 -2.99
CA ARG A 345 2.31 22.37 -3.94
C ARG A 345 2.37 21.79 -5.36
N PHE A 346 2.97 20.62 -5.52
CA PHE A 346 3.05 19.97 -6.83
C PHE A 346 1.69 19.60 -7.40
N PHE A 347 0.70 19.25 -6.57
CA PHE A 347 -0.67 19.02 -7.06
C PHE A 347 -1.36 20.27 -7.61
N TYR A 348 -0.98 21.46 -7.17
CA TYR A 348 -1.52 22.70 -7.74
C TYR A 348 -0.90 23.01 -9.12
N GLU A 349 0.37 22.64 -9.31
CA GLU A 349 1.08 22.81 -10.59
C GLU A 349 0.72 21.70 -11.60
N THR A 350 0.53 20.49 -11.08
CA THR A 350 0.21 19.26 -11.80
C THR A 350 -1.09 18.62 -11.27
N PRO A 351 -2.25 19.27 -11.42
CA PRO A 351 -3.53 18.74 -10.92
C PRO A 351 -4.04 17.57 -11.76
N LEU A 352 -4.88 16.73 -11.15
CA LEU A 352 -5.51 15.61 -11.83
C LEU A 352 -6.63 16.08 -12.77
N SER A 353 -6.86 15.33 -13.84
CA SER A 353 -7.93 15.62 -14.82
C SER A 353 -9.31 15.40 -14.21
N PHE A 354 -9.40 14.57 -13.16
CA PHE A 354 -10.63 14.33 -12.41
C PHE A 354 -10.40 14.51 -10.90
N SER A 355 -11.14 15.44 -10.31
CA SER A 355 -11.24 15.67 -8.86
C SER A 355 -12.69 15.93 -8.49
N LEU A 356 -13.12 15.42 -7.33
CA LEU A 356 -14.48 15.61 -6.80
C LEU A 356 -14.63 16.96 -6.10
N TRP A 357 -13.55 17.44 -5.47
CA TRP A 357 -13.53 18.74 -4.81
C TRP A 357 -12.14 19.38 -4.91
N TYR A 358 -12.03 20.65 -4.54
CA TYR A 358 -10.74 21.34 -4.47
C TYR A 358 -9.82 20.69 -3.41
N PRO A 359 -8.56 20.36 -3.73
CA PRO A 359 -7.63 19.64 -2.84
C PRO A 359 -6.98 20.52 -1.75
N GLY A 360 -7.80 21.19 -0.93
CA GLY A 360 -7.34 21.98 0.23
C GLY A 360 -7.45 21.27 1.59
N GLY A 361 -7.14 19.97 1.66
CA GLY A 361 -7.20 19.19 2.91
C GLY A 361 -6.04 19.50 3.84
N SER A 362 -6.11 19.10 5.12
CA SER A 362 -5.00 19.33 6.06
C SER A 362 -4.83 18.22 7.10
N ILE A 363 -3.61 18.10 7.63
CA ILE A 363 -3.27 17.19 8.73
C ILE A 363 -3.77 17.78 10.05
N LYS A 364 -4.16 16.89 10.98
CA LYS A 364 -4.52 17.22 12.36
C LYS A 364 -3.75 16.31 13.30
N LYS A 365 -3.03 16.89 14.26
CA LYS A 365 -2.33 16.15 15.32
C LYS A 365 -3.29 15.65 16.42
N ASN A 366 -4.36 16.38 16.68
CA ASN A 366 -5.36 16.01 17.69
C ASN A 366 -6.49 15.20 17.05
N TYR A 367 -6.82 14.06 17.66
CA TYR A 367 -7.85 13.15 17.18
C TYR A 367 -9.25 13.77 17.13
N TYR A 368 -9.65 14.54 18.16
CA TYR A 368 -10.97 15.16 18.21
C TYR A 368 -11.13 16.26 17.16
N HIS A 369 -10.07 17.03 16.89
CA HIS A 369 -10.06 18.00 15.80
C HIS A 369 -10.16 17.29 14.44
N HIS A 370 -9.46 16.17 14.25
CA HIS A 370 -9.64 15.32 13.06
C HIS A 370 -11.08 14.84 12.92
N LEU A 371 -11.67 14.29 13.98
CA LEU A 371 -13.03 13.76 13.98
C LEU A 371 -14.06 14.85 13.65
N PHE A 372 -13.93 16.03 14.26
CA PHE A 372 -14.73 17.20 13.93
C PHE A 372 -14.66 17.50 12.42
N CYS A 373 -13.45 17.58 11.86
CA CYS A 373 -13.29 17.82 10.43
C CYS A 373 -13.89 16.70 9.55
N VAL A 374 -13.80 15.44 9.97
CA VAL A 374 -14.39 14.31 9.23
C VAL A 374 -15.92 14.42 9.22
N ILE A 375 -16.56 14.77 10.33
CA ILE A 375 -18.01 14.96 10.38
C ILE A 375 -18.44 16.08 9.43
N PHE A 376 -17.84 17.27 9.57
CA PHE A 376 -18.30 18.47 8.84
C PHE A 376 -17.79 18.59 7.41
N PHE A 377 -16.64 18.01 7.07
CA PHE A 377 -16.04 18.15 5.75
C PHE A 377 -16.02 16.86 4.93
N HIS A 378 -16.29 15.68 5.52
CA HIS A 378 -16.46 14.44 4.76
C HIS A 378 -17.92 13.99 4.74
N TYR A 379 -18.49 13.65 5.89
CA TYR A 379 -19.78 12.97 5.95
C TYR A 379 -20.97 13.89 5.76
N LEU A 380 -21.03 15.04 6.42
CA LEU A 380 -22.15 15.97 6.30
C LEU A 380 -22.36 16.42 4.84
N PRO A 381 -21.31 16.85 4.09
CA PRO A 381 -21.46 17.16 2.66
C PRO A 381 -21.83 15.92 1.83
N ALA A 382 -21.31 14.74 2.18
CA ALA A 382 -21.62 13.51 1.45
C ALA A 382 -23.09 13.12 1.56
N TYR A 383 -23.66 13.15 2.78
CA TYR A 383 -25.08 12.88 2.99
C TYR A 383 -25.96 13.92 2.30
N PHE A 384 -25.57 15.20 2.35
CA PHE A 384 -26.30 16.27 1.67
C PHE A 384 -26.33 16.06 0.15
N ILE A 385 -25.18 15.78 -0.47
CA ILE A 385 -25.10 15.53 -1.91
C ILE A 385 -25.85 14.25 -2.30
N ASP A 386 -25.69 13.16 -1.56
CA ASP A 386 -26.40 11.90 -1.83
C ASP A 386 -27.93 12.07 -1.67
N PHE A 387 -28.39 12.92 -0.76
CA PHE A 387 -29.80 13.29 -0.62
C PHE A 387 -30.32 14.06 -1.84
N LEU A 388 -29.57 15.07 -2.32
CA LEU A 388 -29.92 15.79 -3.55
C LEU A 388 -29.94 14.87 -4.77
N MET A 389 -29.01 13.91 -4.86
CA MET A 389 -29.00 12.89 -5.91
C MET A 389 -30.25 12.03 -5.84
N LEU A 390 -30.66 11.59 -4.64
CA LEU A 390 -31.86 10.79 -4.44
C LEU A 390 -33.12 11.54 -4.88
N ILE A 391 -33.26 12.83 -4.54
CA ILE A 391 -34.38 13.68 -5.02
C ILE A 391 -34.34 13.84 -6.55
N SER A 392 -33.14 13.90 -7.13
CA SER A 392 -32.94 14.03 -8.58
C SER A 392 -33.05 12.71 -9.34
N GLY A 393 -33.45 11.61 -8.68
CA GLY A 393 -33.55 10.27 -9.27
C GLY A 393 -32.20 9.62 -9.62
N GLN A 394 -31.09 10.14 -9.11
CA GLN A 394 -29.73 9.64 -9.31
C GLN A 394 -29.31 8.69 -8.18
N LYS A 395 -28.43 7.73 -8.47
CA LYS A 395 -27.93 6.77 -7.48
C LYS A 395 -26.93 7.45 -6.53
N PRO A 396 -27.17 7.49 -5.20
CA PRO A 396 -26.24 8.05 -4.24
C PRO A 396 -24.94 7.21 -4.18
N PHE A 397 -23.80 7.86 -4.00
CA PHE A 397 -22.50 7.18 -3.98
C PHE A 397 -21.47 7.80 -3.04
N LEU A 398 -21.60 9.07 -2.67
CA LEU A 398 -20.53 9.81 -2.00
C LEU A 398 -20.32 9.36 -0.55
N VAL A 399 -21.38 8.97 0.16
CA VAL A 399 -21.25 8.38 1.52
C VAL A 399 -20.48 7.06 1.47
N ASN A 400 -20.70 6.24 0.45
CA ASN A 400 -19.95 4.99 0.27
C ASN A 400 -18.47 5.26 -0.03
N VAL A 401 -18.16 6.32 -0.79
CA VAL A 401 -16.78 6.78 -1.01
C VAL A 401 -16.15 7.21 0.32
N GLN A 402 -16.84 8.03 1.11
CA GLN A 402 -16.30 8.49 2.41
C GLN A 402 -16.11 7.37 3.43
N ARG A 403 -16.97 6.34 3.42
CA ARG A 403 -16.79 5.14 4.26
C ARG A 403 -15.49 4.40 3.92
N LYS A 404 -15.21 4.20 2.63
CA LYS A 404 -13.98 3.55 2.16
C LYS A 404 -12.73 4.37 2.53
N VAL A 405 -12.81 5.69 2.35
CA VAL A 405 -11.74 6.63 2.71
C VAL A 405 -11.46 6.59 4.21
N SER A 406 -12.50 6.65 5.04
CA SER A 406 -12.38 6.61 6.50
C SER A 406 -11.76 5.30 6.99
N MET A 407 -12.16 4.17 6.39
CA MET A 407 -11.57 2.86 6.69
C MET A 407 -10.08 2.83 6.35
N GLY A 408 -9.69 3.31 5.17
CA GLY A 408 -8.28 3.41 4.76
C GLY A 408 -7.47 4.32 5.67
N LEU A 409 -7.98 5.51 6.01
CA LEU A 409 -7.30 6.43 6.93
C LEU A 409 -7.13 5.83 8.31
N LYS A 410 -8.15 5.14 8.87
CA LYS A 410 -8.06 4.49 10.17
C LYS A 410 -6.95 3.41 10.22
N LEU A 411 -6.78 2.65 9.14
CA LEU A 411 -5.70 1.65 9.02
C LEU A 411 -4.31 2.29 9.01
N LEU A 412 -4.17 3.48 8.42
CA LEU A 412 -2.89 4.19 8.34
C LEU A 412 -2.53 4.97 9.61
N GLN A 413 -3.53 5.40 10.40
CA GLN A 413 -3.33 6.24 11.59
C GLN A 413 -2.28 5.68 12.55
N TYR A 414 -2.28 4.37 12.77
CA TYR A 414 -1.30 3.72 13.65
C TYR A 414 0.15 4.03 13.25
N TYR A 415 0.42 4.07 11.95
CA TYR A 415 1.76 4.32 11.42
C TYR A 415 2.10 5.82 11.36
N THR A 416 1.10 6.69 11.16
CA THR A 416 1.31 8.13 10.96
C THR A 416 1.23 8.96 12.24
N THR A 417 0.87 8.33 13.37
CA THR A 417 0.81 8.98 14.71
C THR A 417 1.83 8.42 15.69
N LYS A 418 2.77 7.61 15.23
CA LYS A 418 3.91 7.09 16.01
C LYS A 418 5.20 7.48 15.31
N ASP A 419 6.24 7.71 16.11
CA ASP A 419 7.59 7.91 15.60
C ASP A 419 8.27 6.54 15.55
N TRP A 420 8.83 6.17 14.40
CA TRP A 420 9.41 4.86 14.16
C TRP A 420 10.91 5.00 13.99
N GLU A 421 11.67 4.12 14.62
CA GLU A 421 13.11 4.05 14.47
C GLU A 421 13.51 2.64 14.05
N PHE A 422 14.06 2.54 12.84
CA PHE A 422 14.52 1.28 12.27
C PHE A 422 16.02 1.41 12.07
N GLN A 423 16.78 0.62 12.84
CA GLN A 423 18.23 0.50 12.72
C GLN A 423 18.56 -0.18 11.38
N ASN A 424 19.54 0.33 10.64
CA ASN A 424 19.85 -0.15 9.29
C ASN A 424 21.35 -0.20 9.01
N GLU A 425 22.15 -0.40 10.06
CA GLU A 425 23.60 -0.42 10.02
C GLU A 425 24.11 -1.52 9.06
N LYS A 426 23.54 -2.71 9.08
CA LYS A 426 23.94 -3.80 8.15
C LYS A 426 23.61 -3.46 6.71
N PHE A 427 22.49 -2.78 6.45
CA PHE A 427 22.15 -2.33 5.10
C PHE A 427 23.17 -1.30 4.57
N GLN A 428 23.58 -0.36 5.43
CA GLN A 428 24.59 0.64 5.09
C GLN A 428 25.98 0.00 4.90
N GLU A 429 26.39 -0.89 5.82
CA GLU A 429 27.65 -1.60 5.74
C GLU A 429 27.74 -2.41 4.45
N MET A 430 26.69 -3.17 4.12
CA MET A 430 26.61 -3.97 2.90
C MET A 430 26.76 -3.13 1.63
N SER A 431 26.15 -1.95 1.61
CA SER A 431 26.27 -1.01 0.50
C SER A 431 27.68 -0.45 0.36
N SER A 432 28.35 -0.17 1.49
CA SER A 432 29.71 0.40 1.51
C SER A 432 30.82 -0.56 1.07
N GLN A 433 30.53 -1.87 1.04
CA GLN A 433 31.49 -2.92 0.66
C GLN A 433 31.48 -3.23 -0.85
N LEU A 434 30.61 -2.59 -1.62
CA LEU A 434 30.53 -2.80 -3.06
C LEU A 434 31.71 -2.16 -3.78
N ASN A 435 32.13 -2.79 -4.88
CA ASN A 435 33.01 -2.14 -5.83
C ASN A 435 32.20 -1.16 -6.70
N ALA A 436 32.88 -0.28 -7.43
CA ALA A 436 32.22 0.76 -8.23
C ALA A 436 31.22 0.23 -9.28
N ILE A 437 31.46 -0.96 -9.86
CA ILE A 437 30.58 -1.55 -10.87
C ILE A 437 29.29 -2.06 -10.19
N ASP A 438 29.44 -2.81 -9.10
CA ASP A 438 28.29 -3.33 -8.35
C ASP A 438 27.50 -2.21 -7.67
N GLU A 439 28.15 -1.14 -7.22
CA GLU A 439 27.50 0.04 -6.66
C GLU A 439 26.65 0.77 -7.71
N GLU A 440 27.13 0.89 -8.95
CA GLU A 440 26.36 1.46 -10.06
C GLU A 440 25.18 0.56 -10.44
N MET A 441 25.40 -0.76 -10.50
CA MET A 441 24.37 -1.73 -10.91
C MET A 441 23.29 -1.97 -9.84
N PHE A 442 23.68 -2.00 -8.57
CA PHE A 442 22.81 -2.29 -7.43
C PHE A 442 22.74 -1.11 -6.46
N ASP A 443 22.57 0.09 -7.01
CA ASP A 443 22.55 1.33 -6.24
C ASP A 443 21.48 1.30 -5.13
N THR A 444 21.94 1.27 -3.89
CA THR A 444 21.15 1.32 -2.65
C THR A 444 21.23 2.69 -1.95
N SER A 445 21.82 3.69 -2.60
CA SER A 445 21.97 5.02 -2.01
C SER A 445 20.62 5.63 -1.66
N VAL A 446 20.45 5.91 -0.36
CA VAL A 446 19.22 6.48 0.22
C VAL A 446 19.46 7.72 1.08
N GLY A 447 20.71 8.03 1.42
CA GLY A 447 21.07 9.11 2.35
C GLY A 447 21.04 10.53 1.78
N GLN A 448 21.07 10.69 0.44
CA GLN A 448 21.19 12.00 -0.23
C GLN A 448 19.97 12.33 -1.11
N LEU A 449 18.79 11.81 -0.76
CA LEU A 449 17.61 12.00 -1.59
C LEU A 449 17.13 13.46 -1.58
N ASN A 450 17.06 14.08 -2.75
CA ASN A 450 16.33 15.34 -2.90
C ASN A 450 14.82 15.04 -2.87
N TRP A 451 14.21 15.23 -1.70
CA TRP A 451 12.80 14.95 -1.47
C TRP A 451 11.84 15.74 -2.37
N GLU A 452 12.20 16.95 -2.78
CA GLU A 452 11.38 17.76 -3.68
C GLU A 452 11.32 17.16 -5.09
N THR A 453 12.49 16.81 -5.65
CA THR A 453 12.59 16.12 -6.94
C THR A 453 11.94 14.74 -6.88
N TYR A 454 12.13 14.02 -5.77
CA TYR A 454 11.54 12.70 -5.60
C TYR A 454 10.01 12.73 -5.54
N ILE A 455 9.43 13.61 -4.73
CA ILE A 455 7.97 13.75 -4.60
C ILE A 455 7.35 14.22 -5.93
N SER A 456 7.97 15.15 -6.65
CA SER A 456 7.47 15.58 -7.96
C SER A 456 7.49 14.45 -8.99
N THR A 457 8.58 13.68 -9.04
CA THR A 457 8.71 12.49 -9.90
C THR A 457 7.68 11.42 -9.53
N TYR A 458 7.45 11.18 -8.25
CA TYR A 458 6.43 10.26 -7.77
C TYR A 458 5.01 10.73 -8.19
N ILE A 459 4.68 12.02 -8.03
CA ILE A 459 3.38 12.55 -8.48
C ILE A 459 3.19 12.38 -9.98
N MET A 460 4.22 12.67 -10.78
CA MET A 460 4.18 12.48 -12.23
C MET A 460 4.06 11.01 -12.63
N GLY A 461 4.77 10.12 -11.94
CA GLY A 461 4.68 8.68 -12.12
C GLY A 461 3.29 8.15 -11.76
N MET A 462 2.72 8.56 -10.64
CA MET A 462 1.35 8.24 -10.25
C MET A 462 0.34 8.69 -11.33
N ARG A 463 0.48 9.89 -11.88
CA ARG A 463 -0.40 10.34 -12.97
C ARG A 463 -0.29 9.45 -14.20
N THR A 464 0.94 9.15 -14.60
CA THR A 464 1.23 8.44 -15.86
C THR A 464 0.88 6.97 -15.75
N TYR A 465 1.41 6.29 -14.72
CA TYR A 465 1.31 4.85 -14.57
C TYR A 465 0.01 4.44 -13.88
N ILE A 466 -0.44 5.14 -12.84
CA ILE A 466 -1.64 4.72 -12.09
C ILE A 466 -2.92 5.30 -12.69
N LEU A 467 -2.94 6.61 -12.95
CA LEU A 467 -4.14 7.31 -13.43
C LEU A 467 -4.27 7.34 -14.96
N ARG A 468 -3.24 6.89 -15.68
CA ARG A 468 -3.18 6.87 -17.15
C ARG A 468 -3.41 8.25 -17.78
N GLU A 469 -2.95 9.29 -17.10
CA GLU A 469 -2.99 10.68 -17.58
C GLU A 469 -1.64 11.07 -18.19
N SER A 470 -1.63 11.40 -19.48
CA SER A 470 -0.45 11.92 -20.16
C SER A 470 -0.20 13.40 -19.81
N PRO A 471 1.04 13.91 -19.93
CA PRO A 471 1.34 15.33 -19.72
C PRO A 471 0.47 16.29 -20.56
N SER A 472 -0.02 15.85 -21.71
CA SER A 472 -0.94 16.63 -22.56
C SER A 472 -2.30 16.94 -21.92
N THR A 473 -2.71 16.24 -20.85
CA THR A 473 -3.96 16.54 -20.13
C THR A 473 -3.83 17.69 -19.13
N LEU A 474 -2.60 18.12 -18.80
CA LEU A 474 -2.32 19.17 -17.81
C LEU A 474 -3.08 20.48 -18.05
N PRO A 475 -3.19 21.03 -19.28
CA PRO A 475 -3.94 22.26 -19.52
C PRO A 475 -5.43 22.14 -19.18
N TYR A 476 -6.03 20.98 -19.45
CA TYR A 476 -7.41 20.69 -19.07
C TYR A 476 -7.54 20.54 -17.55
N ALA A 477 -6.67 19.77 -16.92
CA ALA A 477 -6.68 19.57 -15.48
C ALA A 477 -6.54 20.88 -14.69
N ARG A 478 -5.69 21.81 -15.15
CA ARG A 478 -5.57 23.17 -14.56
C ARG A 478 -6.85 23.99 -14.69
N LYS A 479 -7.62 23.83 -15.78
CA LYS A 479 -8.95 24.46 -15.92
C LYS A 479 -9.95 23.86 -14.92
N VAL A 480 -9.95 22.55 -14.74
CA VAL A 480 -10.78 21.85 -13.74
C VAL A 480 -10.45 22.33 -12.33
N LEU A 481 -9.17 22.36 -11.96
CA LEU A 481 -8.72 22.84 -10.64
C LEU A 481 -9.18 24.28 -10.37
N ARG A 482 -9.05 25.20 -11.34
CA ARG A 482 -9.51 26.59 -11.19
C ARG A 482 -11.02 26.69 -10.96
N ARG A 483 -11.82 25.90 -11.67
CA ARG A 483 -13.28 25.84 -11.46
C ARG A 483 -13.62 25.33 -10.07
N LEU A 484 -12.94 24.27 -9.63
CA LEU A 484 -13.12 23.72 -8.28
C LEU A 484 -12.68 24.69 -7.20
N TYR A 485 -11.61 25.46 -7.42
CA TYR A 485 -11.19 26.53 -6.52
C TYR A 485 -12.27 27.60 -6.37
N ILE A 486 -12.83 28.09 -7.47
CA ILE A 486 -13.93 29.07 -7.45
C ILE A 486 -15.14 28.47 -6.72
N LEU A 487 -15.51 27.22 -7.02
CA LEU A 487 -16.60 26.53 -6.35
C LEU A 487 -16.37 26.41 -4.83
N ASP A 488 -15.15 26.06 -4.41
CA ASP A 488 -14.77 25.95 -3.00
C ASP A 488 -14.84 27.31 -2.29
N CYS A 489 -14.34 28.38 -2.92
CA CYS A 489 -14.45 29.74 -2.41
C CYS A 489 -15.91 30.19 -2.26
N VAL A 490 -16.72 30.03 -3.31
CA VAL A 490 -18.15 30.39 -3.29
C VAL A 490 -18.88 29.59 -2.22
N SER A 491 -18.63 28.29 -2.13
CA SER A 491 -19.26 27.41 -1.13
C SER A 491 -18.92 27.85 0.29
N LYS A 492 -17.66 28.23 0.56
CA LYS A 492 -17.23 28.76 1.86
C LYS A 492 -17.90 30.09 2.19
N VAL A 493 -17.89 31.04 1.25
CA VAL A 493 -18.54 32.34 1.43
C VAL A 493 -20.03 32.13 1.72
N LEU A 494 -20.72 31.34 0.91
CA LEU A 494 -22.13 31.02 1.12
C LEU A 494 -22.37 30.38 2.49
N PHE A 495 -21.55 29.40 2.89
CA PHE A 495 -21.66 28.75 4.18
C PHE A 495 -21.52 29.73 5.35
N PHE A 496 -20.49 30.58 5.33
CA PHE A 496 -20.27 31.56 6.40
C PHE A 496 -21.35 32.64 6.41
N THR A 497 -21.81 33.12 5.25
CA THR A 497 -22.90 34.09 5.16
C THR A 497 -24.22 33.51 5.67
N LEU A 498 -24.57 32.27 5.30
CA LEU A 498 -25.79 31.61 5.79
C LEU A 498 -25.72 31.31 7.28
N THR A 499 -24.55 30.86 7.77
CA THR A 499 -24.34 30.61 9.20
C THR A 499 -24.46 31.91 10.00
N PHE A 500 -23.83 32.99 9.53
CA PHE A 500 -23.93 34.30 10.15
C PHE A 500 -25.38 34.82 10.14
N TRP A 501 -26.06 34.73 9.01
CA TRP A 501 -27.47 35.13 8.90
C TRP A 501 -28.37 34.33 9.84
N PHE A 502 -28.18 33.01 9.93
CA PHE A 502 -28.93 32.15 10.85
C PHE A 502 -28.68 32.52 12.32
N LEU A 503 -27.41 32.67 12.72
CA LEU A 503 -27.06 33.05 14.09
C LEU A 503 -27.57 34.45 14.45
N TRP A 504 -27.49 35.40 13.52
CA TRP A 504 -27.97 36.77 13.71
C TRP A 504 -29.50 36.82 13.87
N THR A 505 -30.23 36.13 12.99
CA THR A 505 -31.70 36.10 13.04
C THR A 505 -32.25 35.41 14.28
N HIS A 506 -31.50 34.47 14.87
CA HIS A 506 -31.92 33.69 16.04
C HIS A 506 -31.19 34.13 17.33
N MET A 507 -30.43 35.23 17.27
CA MET A 507 -29.58 35.70 18.36
C MET A 507 -30.39 35.95 19.64
N ASP A 508 -31.55 36.60 19.53
CA ASP A 508 -32.40 36.90 20.67
C ASP A 508 -32.88 35.62 21.38
N GLY A 509 -33.31 34.61 20.61
CA GLY A 509 -33.73 33.32 21.15
C GLY A 509 -32.58 32.53 21.81
N PHE A 510 -31.37 32.62 21.27
CA PHE A 510 -30.17 32.05 21.90
C PHE A 510 -29.83 32.76 23.21
N VAL A 511 -29.93 34.10 23.24
CA VAL A 511 -29.67 34.91 24.45
C VAL A 511 -30.72 34.60 25.53
N GLU A 512 -32.00 34.54 25.17
CA GLU A 512 -33.07 34.16 26.10
C GLU A 512 -32.87 32.75 26.67
N SER A 513 -32.59 31.76 25.82
CA SER A 513 -32.35 30.38 26.23
C SER A 513 -31.10 30.25 27.11
N GLY A 514 -30.03 30.97 26.77
CA GLY A 514 -28.80 31.01 27.56
C GLY A 514 -29.04 31.64 28.95
N ASN A 515 -29.78 32.75 29.00
CA ASN A 515 -30.17 33.39 30.26
C ASN A 515 -31.04 32.47 31.12
N ALA A 516 -32.00 31.76 30.51
CA ALA A 516 -32.83 30.78 31.22
C ALA A 516 -32.01 29.63 31.79
N PHE A 517 -31.06 29.09 31.01
CA PHE A 517 -30.16 28.02 31.47
C PHE A 517 -29.26 28.46 32.62
N ILE A 518 -28.68 29.66 32.54
CA ILE A 518 -27.84 30.23 33.61
C ILE A 518 -28.66 30.42 34.88
N ARG A 519 -29.87 30.98 34.78
CA ARG A 519 -30.77 31.13 35.94
C ARG A 519 -31.13 29.79 36.58
N SER A 520 -31.46 28.79 35.77
CA SER A 520 -31.75 27.43 36.25
C SER A 520 -30.55 26.79 36.94
N SER A 521 -29.35 26.93 36.37
CA SER A 521 -28.12 26.38 36.93
C SER A 521 -27.75 27.05 38.25
N LEU A 522 -27.84 28.38 38.30
CA LEU A 522 -27.62 29.15 39.54
C LEU A 522 -28.65 28.77 40.61
N SER A 523 -29.92 28.62 40.25
CA SER A 523 -30.97 28.14 41.17
C SER A 523 -30.64 26.77 41.76
N SER A 524 -30.18 25.82 40.94
CA SER A 524 -29.78 24.48 41.38
C SER A 524 -28.60 24.53 42.35
N ILE A 525 -27.57 25.32 42.05
CA ILE A 525 -26.38 25.48 42.90
C ILE A 525 -26.73 26.15 44.23
N TYR A 526 -27.60 27.17 44.22
CA TYR A 526 -28.07 27.82 45.44
C TYR A 526 -28.92 26.87 46.30
N HIS A 527 -29.76 26.04 45.69
CA HIS A 527 -30.55 25.03 46.41
C HIS A 527 -29.67 23.94 47.03
N GLU A 528 -28.67 23.42 46.30
CA GLU A 528 -27.72 22.45 46.83
C GLU A 528 -26.91 23.03 47.99
N ARG A 529 -26.44 24.28 47.87
CA ARG A 529 -25.68 24.97 48.92
C ARG A 529 -26.51 25.21 50.18
N ASN A 530 -27.79 25.60 50.05
CA ASN A 530 -28.66 25.78 51.22
C ASN A 530 -28.99 24.43 51.89
N ASN A 531 -29.13 23.35 51.12
CA ASN A 531 -29.35 22.01 51.70
C ASN A 531 -28.10 21.44 52.39
N THR A 532 -26.89 21.87 52.02
CA THR A 532 -25.64 21.48 52.71
C THR A 532 -25.34 22.30 53.97
N ILE A 533 -25.95 23.48 54.13
CA ILE A 533 -25.78 24.35 55.32
C ILE A 533 -26.81 24.00 56.42
N HIS A 534 -27.87 23.26 56.08
CA HIS A 534 -28.93 22.83 57.00
C HIS A 534 -28.93 21.33 57.33
N ALA A 535 -27.91 20.59 56.89
CA ALA A 535 -27.58 19.23 57.34
C ALA A 535 -26.31 19.29 58.19
#